data_AF-A0A3B1KE29-F1
#
_entry.id   AF-A0A3B1KE29-F1
#
_cell.length_a   1.000
_cell.length_b   1.000
_cell.length_c   1.000
_cell.angle_alpha   90.00
_cell.angle_beta   90.00
_cell.angle_gamma   90.00
#
_symmetry.space_group_name_H-M   'P 1'
#
loop_
_entity.id
_entity.type
_entity.pdbx_description
1 polymer ?
#
loop_
_entity_poly.entity_id
_entity_poly.type
_entity_poly.pdbx_seq_one_letter_code
_entity_poly.pdbx_strand_id
1 'polypeptide(L)'
;MEPGPIQLLILAGLLSLGLAVERSYSLIEQNKTWQEAQDYCRIHYNDLATINSAEDTIQLQKEADAHRFSSAAWVGLYTDMDTWRWSYNNMSLGNFRNWKSNQPDNTMGREGCVTMAYDGLWADMVCIGGKPYICFKDTQPERYIFFTNSTSWYMAQSFCRQYYTDLAYAPDDVSNLAIKSIIPGGNIGWIGLSRDSWKWSDQTTPSTIPWMSGQPNNLLKNENCVFIENGKMADNRCTDLFPFFCQSRIKRNRLITRVEVTSNQNLNDPAVNELILDTIEKKLRERGLQENSTVAWRKKPDGTVFNRERTSNDYNNNSNDYNVKC
;
A
#
# COMPACT_ATOMS: atom_id res chain seq x y z
N MET A 1 25.76 -40.23 9.41
CA MET A 1 24.38 -39.85 9.78
C MET A 1 24.06 -38.60 9.00
N GLU A 2 23.17 -38.70 8.01
CA GLU A 2 22.67 -37.51 7.32
C GLU A 2 21.90 -36.63 8.33
N PRO A 3 22.02 -35.30 8.26
CA PRO A 3 21.23 -34.43 9.11
C PRO A 3 19.74 -34.61 8.76
N GLY A 4 18.93 -34.97 9.77
CA GLY A 4 17.48 -35.09 9.63
C GLY A 4 16.81 -33.78 9.19
N PRO A 5 15.62 -33.87 8.57
CA PRO A 5 14.95 -32.71 7.98
C PRO A 5 14.48 -31.71 9.05
N ILE A 6 14.73 -30.41 8.83
CA ILE A 6 14.19 -29.32 9.66
C ILE A 6 12.67 -29.23 9.42
N GLN A 7 11.87 -29.41 10.47
CA GLN A 7 10.43 -29.21 10.39
C GLN A 7 10.05 -27.82 10.90
N LEU A 8 9.43 -27.04 10.02
CA LEU A 8 9.05 -25.65 10.27
C LEU A 8 7.53 -25.54 10.44
N LEU A 9 7.08 -25.21 11.65
CA LEU A 9 5.68 -24.92 11.93
C LEU A 9 5.50 -23.39 12.07
N ILE A 10 4.98 -22.77 11.01
CA ILE A 10 4.62 -21.35 11.06
C ILE A 10 3.28 -21.27 11.80
N LEU A 11 3.27 -20.77 13.04
CA LEU A 11 2.04 -20.46 13.75
C LEU A 11 1.37 -19.28 13.03
N ALA A 12 0.54 -19.61 12.06
CA ALA A 12 -0.17 -18.65 11.24
C ALA A 12 -1.22 -17.92 12.08
N GLY A 13 -0.87 -16.77 12.64
CA GLY A 13 -1.83 -15.68 12.69
C GLY A 13 -2.12 -15.32 11.23
N LEU A 14 -3.36 -15.53 10.78
CA LEU A 14 -3.86 -15.31 9.41
C LEU A 14 -3.10 -14.16 8.71
N LEU A 15 -2.13 -14.52 7.87
CA LEU A 15 -1.35 -13.58 7.09
C LEU A 15 -2.11 -13.27 5.80
N SER A 16 -2.96 -12.25 5.83
CA SER A 16 -3.22 -11.45 4.64
C SER A 16 -2.01 -10.53 4.44
N LEU A 17 -0.93 -11.07 3.84
CA LEU A 17 0.17 -10.30 3.26
C LEU A 17 -0.27 -9.70 1.93
N GLY A 18 -1.32 -8.88 1.96
CA GLY A 18 -1.40 -7.80 0.98
C GLY A 18 -0.63 -6.63 1.56
N LEU A 19 0.02 -5.82 0.70
CA LEU A 19 -0.07 -4.39 0.99
C LEU A 19 -1.57 -4.15 1.19
N ALA A 20 -2.01 -3.89 2.43
CA ALA A 20 -3.27 -3.20 2.59
C ALA A 20 -2.99 -1.84 1.94
N VAL A 21 -3.27 -1.76 0.64
CA VAL A 21 -3.48 -0.50 -0.03
C VAL A 21 -4.62 0.10 0.76
N GLU A 22 -4.26 1.02 1.65
CA GLU A 22 -5.25 1.74 2.42
C GLU A 22 -6.15 2.39 1.36
N ARG A 23 -7.46 2.25 1.47
CA ARG A 23 -8.38 2.89 0.55
C ARG A 23 -8.91 4.13 1.24
N SER A 24 -9.09 5.20 0.48
CA SER A 24 -9.94 6.29 0.91
C SER A 24 -11.26 6.16 0.15
N TYR A 25 -12.32 6.57 0.82
CA TYR A 25 -13.66 6.58 0.26
C TYR A 25 -14.13 8.03 0.16
N SER A 26 -14.98 8.31 -0.80
CA SER A 26 -15.57 9.64 -0.97
C SER A 26 -17.04 9.49 -1.36
N LEU A 27 -17.91 10.02 -0.51
CA LEU A 27 -19.34 10.06 -0.76
C LEU A 27 -19.66 11.19 -1.75
N ILE A 28 -20.31 10.84 -2.87
CA ILE A 28 -20.74 11.78 -3.89
C ILE A 28 -22.26 11.89 -3.85
N GLU A 29 -22.76 13.06 -3.41
CA GLU A 29 -24.19 13.33 -3.23
C GLU A 29 -24.90 13.76 -4.52
N GLN A 30 -24.53 13.14 -5.65
CA GLN A 30 -25.21 13.30 -6.94
C GLN A 30 -26.08 12.08 -7.20
N ASN A 31 -27.31 12.27 -7.69
CA ASN A 31 -28.17 11.14 -8.05
C ASN A 31 -27.81 10.62 -9.44
N LYS A 32 -27.29 9.38 -9.49
CA LYS A 32 -26.94 8.68 -10.73
C LYS A 32 -27.44 7.23 -10.71
N THR A 33 -27.68 6.66 -11.89
CA THR A 33 -27.81 5.20 -12.00
C THR A 33 -26.50 4.52 -11.60
N TRP A 34 -26.54 3.22 -11.30
CA TRP A 34 -25.33 2.51 -10.90
C TRP A 34 -24.22 2.58 -11.95
N GLN A 35 -24.58 2.46 -13.24
CA GLN A 35 -23.61 2.55 -14.34
C GLN A 35 -23.00 3.96 -14.46
N GLU A 36 -23.83 5.01 -14.42
CA GLU A 36 -23.33 6.39 -14.48
C GLU A 36 -22.45 6.74 -13.26
N ALA A 37 -22.78 6.19 -12.09
CA ALA A 37 -21.97 6.34 -10.88
C ALA A 37 -20.61 5.63 -11.02
N GLN A 38 -20.58 4.42 -11.58
CA GLN A 38 -19.35 3.70 -11.91
C GLN A 38 -18.48 4.50 -12.88
N ASP A 39 -19.07 4.99 -13.97
CA ASP A 39 -18.35 5.77 -14.97
C ASP A 39 -17.73 7.03 -14.35
N TYR A 40 -18.48 7.73 -13.49
CA TYR A 40 -17.96 8.87 -12.73
C TYR A 40 -16.79 8.47 -11.83
N CYS A 41 -16.92 7.39 -11.05
CA CYS A 41 -15.85 6.95 -10.15
C CYS A 41 -14.60 6.51 -10.92
N ARG A 42 -14.73 5.90 -12.10
CA ARG A 42 -13.58 5.52 -12.94
C ARG A 42 -12.89 6.72 -13.59
N ILE A 43 -13.60 7.82 -13.82
CA ILE A 43 -13.04 9.06 -14.35
C ILE A 43 -12.30 9.85 -13.26
N HIS A 44 -12.87 9.93 -12.05
CA HIS A 44 -12.39 10.84 -11.00
C HIS A 44 -11.63 10.14 -9.86
N TYR A 45 -11.79 8.83 -9.71
CA TYR A 45 -11.24 7.98 -8.64
C TYR A 45 -10.71 6.67 -9.28
N ASN A 46 -10.72 5.56 -8.54
CA ASN A 46 -10.42 4.24 -9.10
C ASN A 46 -11.68 3.55 -9.63
N ASP A 47 -12.69 3.36 -8.79
CA ASP A 47 -13.99 2.75 -9.13
C ASP A 47 -15.00 3.02 -7.98
N LEU A 48 -16.23 2.50 -8.08
CA LEU A 48 -17.17 2.40 -6.96
C LEU A 48 -16.60 1.55 -5.83
N ALA A 49 -16.96 1.90 -4.59
CA ALA A 49 -16.42 1.32 -3.36
C ALA A 49 -16.45 -0.22 -3.36
N THR A 50 -15.30 -0.82 -3.01
CA THR A 50 -15.15 -2.26 -2.77
C THR A 50 -15.02 -2.51 -1.27
N ILE A 51 -15.92 -3.30 -0.67
CA ILE A 51 -15.99 -3.50 0.78
C ILE A 51 -15.63 -4.96 1.11
N ASN A 52 -14.40 -5.18 1.55
CA ASN A 52 -13.88 -6.52 1.81
C ASN A 52 -13.63 -6.80 3.30
N SER A 53 -13.82 -5.81 4.17
CA SER A 53 -13.65 -5.98 5.61
C SER A 53 -14.52 -5.02 6.46
N ALA A 54 -14.51 -5.25 7.77
CA ALA A 54 -15.17 -4.36 8.72
C ALA A 54 -14.50 -2.97 8.75
N GLU A 55 -13.19 -2.90 8.55
CA GLU A 55 -12.43 -1.65 8.48
C GLU A 55 -12.88 -0.78 7.29
N ASP A 56 -13.10 -1.39 6.12
CA ASP A 56 -13.66 -0.68 4.95
C ASP A 56 -15.03 -0.06 5.30
N THR A 57 -15.88 -0.85 5.98
CA THR A 57 -17.21 -0.40 6.41
C THR A 57 -17.11 0.80 7.36
N ILE A 58 -16.20 0.74 8.35
CA ILE A 58 -15.98 1.83 9.30
C ILE A 58 -15.52 3.12 8.60
N GLN A 59 -14.63 3.02 7.61
CA GLN A 59 -14.17 4.20 6.87
C GLN A 59 -15.30 4.82 6.05
N LEU A 60 -16.13 4.00 5.40
CA LEU A 60 -17.31 4.47 4.67
C LEU A 60 -18.34 5.15 5.58
N GLN A 61 -18.56 4.60 6.79
CA GLN A 61 -19.45 5.22 7.79
C GLN A 61 -18.93 6.56 8.26
N LYS A 62 -17.61 6.74 8.44
CA LYS A 62 -17.03 8.04 8.76
C LYS A 62 -17.30 9.09 7.70
N GLU A 63 -17.23 8.72 6.42
CA GLU A 63 -17.60 9.62 5.31
C GLU A 63 -19.08 9.99 5.37
N ALA A 64 -19.96 9.01 5.62
CA ALA A 64 -21.39 9.27 5.81
C ALA A 64 -21.65 10.23 6.98
N ASP A 65 -21.02 10.01 8.14
CA ASP A 65 -21.14 10.86 9.32
C ASP A 65 -20.62 12.28 9.05
N ALA A 66 -19.47 12.41 8.37
CA ALA A 66 -18.88 13.71 8.00
C ALA A 66 -19.82 14.54 7.11
N HIS A 67 -20.55 13.88 6.21
CA HIS A 67 -21.55 14.47 5.35
C HIS A 67 -22.94 14.59 6.01
N ARG A 68 -23.13 14.08 7.23
CA ARG A 68 -24.45 13.92 7.88
C ARG A 68 -25.45 13.15 6.99
N PHE A 69 -24.93 12.20 6.24
CA PHE A 69 -25.68 11.39 5.30
C PHE A 69 -26.50 10.32 6.04
N SER A 70 -27.80 10.29 5.79
CA SER A 70 -28.76 9.40 6.46
C SER A 70 -29.50 8.47 5.50
N SER A 71 -29.06 8.39 4.24
CA SER A 71 -29.69 7.57 3.20
C SER A 71 -28.81 6.36 2.84
N ALA A 72 -28.96 5.84 1.62
CA ALA A 72 -28.16 4.76 1.06
C ALA A 72 -27.52 5.19 -0.27
N ALA A 73 -26.30 4.73 -0.51
CA ALA A 73 -25.50 5.10 -1.67
C ALA A 73 -25.03 3.85 -2.44
N TRP A 74 -24.87 3.96 -3.76
CA TRP A 74 -24.31 2.89 -4.58
C TRP A 74 -22.88 2.53 -4.16
N VAL A 75 -22.61 1.23 -4.12
CA VAL A 75 -21.26 0.65 -3.99
C VAL A 75 -20.96 -0.23 -5.19
N GLY A 76 -19.73 -0.70 -5.35
CA GLY A 76 -19.28 -1.40 -6.55
C GLY A 76 -19.80 -2.84 -6.70
N LEU A 77 -20.62 -3.32 -5.77
CA LEU A 77 -21.14 -4.69 -5.81
C LEU A 77 -22.34 -4.79 -6.77
N TYR A 78 -22.24 -5.72 -7.72
CA TYR A 78 -23.26 -5.98 -8.73
C TYR A 78 -23.30 -7.47 -9.12
N THR A 79 -24.34 -7.87 -9.87
CA THR A 79 -24.49 -9.22 -10.43
C THR A 79 -24.94 -9.17 -11.89
N ASP A 80 -24.35 -10.04 -12.73
CA ASP A 80 -24.68 -10.21 -14.15
C ASP A 80 -25.41 -11.55 -14.45
N MET A 81 -25.11 -12.60 -13.68
CA MET A 81 -25.66 -13.96 -13.82
C MET A 81 -25.70 -14.67 -12.45
N ASP A 82 -26.48 -14.13 -11.50
CA ASP A 82 -26.66 -14.64 -10.12
C ASP A 82 -25.37 -14.76 -9.27
N THR A 83 -24.26 -14.20 -9.74
CA THR A 83 -22.97 -14.20 -9.05
C THR A 83 -22.54 -12.79 -8.72
N TRP A 84 -22.45 -12.48 -7.44
CA TRP A 84 -22.00 -11.18 -6.95
C TRP A 84 -20.51 -10.93 -7.22
N ARG A 85 -20.20 -9.77 -7.80
CA ARG A 85 -18.84 -9.31 -8.11
C ARG A 85 -18.68 -7.82 -7.83
N TRP A 86 -17.46 -7.43 -7.47
CA TRP A 86 -17.08 -6.03 -7.37
C TRP A 86 -16.71 -5.48 -8.75
N SER A 87 -17.14 -4.25 -9.04
CA SER A 87 -16.90 -3.56 -10.30
C SER A 87 -15.41 -3.40 -10.61
N TYR A 88 -14.60 -3.16 -9.58
CA TYR A 88 -13.17 -3.02 -9.73
C TYR A 88 -12.53 -4.37 -10.03
N ASN A 89 -11.86 -4.46 -11.19
CA ASN A 89 -11.19 -5.67 -11.69
C ASN A 89 -12.07 -6.93 -11.74
N ASN A 90 -13.41 -6.78 -11.72
CA ASN A 90 -14.36 -7.87 -11.70
C ASN A 90 -14.08 -8.89 -10.57
N MET A 91 -13.63 -8.40 -9.40
CA MET A 91 -13.26 -9.27 -8.29
C MET A 91 -14.46 -10.04 -7.74
N SER A 92 -14.26 -11.30 -7.35
CA SER A 92 -15.29 -12.07 -6.63
C SER A 92 -15.64 -11.39 -5.31
N LEU A 93 -16.89 -11.53 -4.84
CA LEU A 93 -17.36 -10.98 -3.56
C LEU A 93 -16.55 -11.43 -2.33
N GLY A 94 -15.78 -12.52 -2.40
CA GLY A 94 -14.96 -13.00 -1.27
C GLY A 94 -15.82 -13.55 -0.12
N ASN A 95 -15.38 -13.39 1.14
CA ASN A 95 -16.08 -13.96 2.32
C ASN A 95 -16.81 -12.91 3.19
N PHE A 96 -16.47 -11.63 3.08
CA PHE A 96 -17.10 -10.58 3.88
C PHE A 96 -18.52 -10.30 3.40
N ARG A 97 -19.47 -10.24 4.32
CA ARG A 97 -20.89 -9.99 4.04
C ARG A 97 -21.42 -9.04 5.09
N ASN A 98 -22.11 -7.99 4.64
CA ASN A 98 -22.81 -7.09 5.55
C ASN A 98 -24.24 -6.80 5.08
N TRP A 99 -24.91 -7.83 4.57
CA TRP A 99 -26.31 -7.72 4.14
C TRP A 99 -27.23 -7.34 5.28
N LYS A 100 -28.19 -6.46 4.99
CA LYS A 100 -29.33 -6.21 5.88
C LYS A 100 -30.14 -7.50 6.03
N SER A 101 -30.87 -7.61 7.15
CA SER A 101 -31.81 -8.71 7.35
C SER A 101 -32.76 -8.85 6.16
N ASN A 102 -32.95 -10.09 5.69
CA ASN A 102 -33.73 -10.48 4.51
C ASN A 102 -33.17 -10.02 3.16
N GLN A 103 -31.89 -9.69 3.06
CA GLN A 103 -31.23 -9.31 1.81
C GLN A 103 -30.08 -10.29 1.46
N PRO A 104 -29.72 -10.45 0.17
CA PRO A 104 -30.43 -9.90 -0.99
C PRO A 104 -31.76 -10.64 -1.24
N ASP A 105 -32.82 -9.92 -1.64
CA ASP A 105 -34.15 -10.52 -1.91
C ASP A 105 -34.54 -10.56 -3.39
N ASN A 106 -33.75 -9.92 -4.26
CA ASN A 106 -33.93 -9.87 -5.70
C ASN A 106 -35.39 -9.60 -6.10
N THR A 107 -35.97 -8.53 -5.57
CA THR A 107 -37.37 -8.19 -5.74
C THR A 107 -37.75 -8.15 -7.22
N MET A 108 -38.71 -8.99 -7.59
CA MET A 108 -39.19 -9.18 -8.98
C MET A 108 -38.12 -9.60 -10.00
N GLY A 109 -36.96 -10.09 -9.56
CA GLY A 109 -35.87 -10.51 -10.44
C GLY A 109 -35.15 -9.34 -11.13
N ARG A 110 -35.14 -8.15 -10.52
CA ARG A 110 -34.66 -6.90 -11.15
C ARG A 110 -33.52 -6.22 -10.38
N GLU A 111 -33.08 -6.78 -9.27
CA GLU A 111 -32.15 -6.11 -8.36
C GLU A 111 -30.74 -6.65 -8.56
N GLY A 112 -30.02 -6.01 -9.48
CA GLY A 112 -28.67 -6.40 -9.89
C GLY A 112 -27.55 -5.62 -9.22
N CYS A 113 -27.85 -4.58 -8.43
CA CYS A 113 -26.87 -3.62 -7.94
C CYS A 113 -27.07 -3.33 -6.46
N VAL A 114 -26.00 -3.01 -5.72
CA VAL A 114 -26.06 -2.91 -4.26
C VAL A 114 -25.86 -1.49 -3.76
N THR A 115 -26.66 -1.12 -2.78
CA THR A 115 -26.45 0.08 -1.97
C THR A 115 -25.97 -0.26 -0.57
N MET A 116 -25.20 0.64 0.03
CA MET A 116 -24.87 0.63 1.45
C MET A 116 -25.56 1.80 2.16
N ALA A 117 -26.25 1.52 3.27
CA ALA A 117 -26.85 2.53 4.13
C ALA A 117 -25.83 3.13 5.11
N TYR A 118 -26.21 4.22 5.80
CA TYR A 118 -25.37 4.90 6.80
C TYR A 118 -24.92 3.97 7.96
N ASP A 119 -25.68 2.91 8.26
CA ASP A 119 -25.34 1.90 9.27
C ASP A 119 -24.40 0.79 8.73
N GLY A 120 -23.95 0.93 7.48
CA GLY A 120 -23.03 0.03 6.81
C GLY A 120 -23.70 -1.20 6.16
N LEU A 121 -25.02 -1.38 6.35
CA LEU A 121 -25.72 -2.56 5.85
C LEU A 121 -26.03 -2.46 4.35
N TRP A 122 -25.97 -3.60 3.68
CA TRP A 122 -26.16 -3.71 2.23
C TRP A 122 -27.57 -4.13 1.86
N ALA A 123 -28.07 -3.61 0.75
CA ALA A 123 -29.31 -4.04 0.11
C ALA A 123 -29.16 -4.04 -1.41
N ASP A 124 -29.66 -5.11 -2.07
CA ASP A 124 -29.78 -5.13 -3.51
C ASP A 124 -30.95 -4.26 -3.98
N MET A 125 -30.78 -3.61 -5.11
CA MET A 125 -31.67 -2.61 -5.65
C MET A 125 -31.63 -2.63 -7.18
N VAL A 126 -32.67 -2.11 -7.81
CA VAL A 126 -32.72 -1.95 -9.27
C VAL A 126 -31.67 -0.91 -9.73
N CYS A 127 -30.76 -1.32 -10.60
CA CYS A 127 -29.58 -0.55 -11.05
C CYS A 127 -29.90 0.81 -11.69
N ILE A 128 -31.11 1.00 -12.22
CA ILE A 128 -31.52 2.20 -12.96
C ILE A 128 -32.03 3.33 -12.04
N GLY A 129 -32.11 3.12 -10.73
CA GLY A 129 -32.53 4.16 -9.79
C GLY A 129 -31.43 5.20 -9.56
N GLY A 130 -31.77 6.48 -9.64
CA GLY A 130 -30.83 7.56 -9.29
C GLY A 130 -30.55 7.59 -7.78
N LYS A 131 -29.29 7.45 -7.38
CA LYS A 131 -28.85 7.53 -5.97
C LYS A 131 -27.47 8.19 -5.84
N PRO A 132 -27.12 8.71 -4.64
CA PRO A 132 -25.74 9.00 -4.26
C PRO A 132 -24.87 7.75 -4.40
N TYR A 133 -23.56 7.94 -4.45
CA TYR A 133 -22.63 6.82 -4.67
C TYR A 133 -21.30 7.07 -3.98
N ILE A 134 -20.61 5.98 -3.65
CA ILE A 134 -19.33 6.06 -2.96
C ILE A 134 -18.24 5.55 -3.88
N CYS A 135 -17.29 6.41 -4.19
CA CYS A 135 -16.08 6.03 -4.91
C CYS A 135 -15.01 5.60 -3.92
N PHE A 136 -14.14 4.68 -4.31
CA PHE A 136 -12.87 4.49 -3.60
C PHE A 136 -11.70 4.97 -4.46
N LYS A 137 -10.65 5.39 -3.76
CA LYS A 137 -9.34 5.59 -4.33
C LYS A 137 -8.37 4.77 -3.50
N ASP A 138 -7.48 4.06 -4.18
CA ASP A 138 -6.35 3.47 -3.51
C ASP A 138 -5.50 4.61 -2.94
N THR A 139 -5.49 4.77 -1.61
CA THR A 139 -4.44 5.54 -0.95
C THR A 139 -3.19 4.68 -1.00
N GLN A 140 -2.47 4.81 -2.11
CA GLN A 140 -1.03 4.67 -1.98
C GLN A 140 -0.62 5.66 -0.89
N PRO A 141 0.16 5.26 0.14
CA PRO A 141 0.74 6.25 1.05
C PRO A 141 1.39 7.29 0.17
N GLU A 142 0.90 8.54 0.22
CA GLU A 142 1.19 9.57 -0.78
C GLU A 142 2.67 9.53 -1.10
N ARG A 143 3.08 8.99 -2.26
CA ARG A 143 4.51 8.73 -2.52
C ARG A 143 5.29 10.03 -2.45
N TYR A 144 4.63 11.14 -2.80
CA TYR A 144 5.17 12.48 -2.81
C TYR A 144 4.24 13.42 -2.03
N ILE A 145 4.82 14.31 -1.25
CA ILE A 145 4.12 15.37 -0.51
C ILE A 145 4.64 16.71 -1.04
N PHE A 146 3.74 17.59 -1.47
CA PHE A 146 4.08 18.89 -2.04
C PHE A 146 4.00 20.01 -1.01
N PHE A 147 5.06 20.81 -0.92
CA PHE A 147 5.14 22.00 -0.09
C PHE A 147 5.18 23.24 -0.97
N THR A 148 4.23 24.14 -0.78
CA THR A 148 4.10 25.39 -1.56
C THR A 148 5.09 26.46 -1.14
N ASN A 149 5.72 26.35 0.04
CA ASN A 149 6.73 27.28 0.51
C ASN A 149 8.01 27.17 -0.33
N SER A 150 8.42 28.29 -0.94
CA SER A 150 9.64 28.32 -1.75
C SER A 150 10.91 28.38 -0.90
N THR A 151 11.87 27.53 -1.21
CA THR A 151 13.19 27.51 -0.56
C THR A 151 14.28 27.01 -1.51
N SER A 152 15.54 27.11 -1.11
CA SER A 152 16.66 26.58 -1.90
C SER A 152 16.66 25.05 -1.88
N TRP A 153 17.29 24.42 -2.88
CA TRP A 153 17.29 22.96 -2.99
C TRP A 153 17.86 22.27 -1.74
N TYR A 154 18.95 22.81 -1.18
CA TYR A 154 19.58 22.25 0.02
C TYR A 154 18.70 22.40 1.28
N MET A 155 17.98 23.51 1.41
CA MET A 155 17.06 23.71 2.52
C MET A 155 15.84 22.80 2.41
N ALA A 156 15.31 22.61 1.19
CA ALA A 156 14.24 21.66 0.91
C ALA A 156 14.67 20.22 1.25
N GLN A 157 15.89 19.82 0.84
CA GLN A 157 16.45 18.50 1.16
C GLN A 157 16.59 18.28 2.66
N SER A 158 17.17 19.25 3.38
CA SER A 158 17.32 19.16 4.83
C SER A 158 15.96 18.99 5.52
N PHE A 159 14.96 19.76 5.10
CA PHE A 159 13.60 19.64 5.62
C PHE A 159 13.00 18.26 5.34
N CYS A 160 13.09 17.76 4.11
CA CYS A 160 12.56 16.44 3.77
C CYS A 160 13.25 15.31 4.52
N ARG A 161 14.57 15.37 4.75
CA ARG A 161 15.30 14.37 5.54
C ARG A 161 14.95 14.42 7.03
N GLN A 162 14.65 15.62 7.55
CA GLN A 162 14.29 15.80 8.95
C GLN A 162 12.91 15.20 9.26
N TYR A 163 11.92 15.42 8.40
CA TYR A 163 10.53 15.08 8.68
C TYR A 163 10.00 13.88 7.86
N TYR A 164 10.60 13.60 6.71
CA TYR A 164 10.17 12.59 5.74
C TYR A 164 11.31 11.62 5.41
N THR A 165 11.37 11.10 4.19
CA THR A 165 12.49 10.26 3.72
C THR A 165 13.60 11.13 3.13
N ASP A 166 13.33 11.82 2.02
CA ASP A 166 14.22 12.75 1.34
C ASP A 166 13.40 13.60 0.34
N LEU A 167 14.03 14.42 -0.51
CA LEU A 167 13.35 14.97 -1.68
C LEU A 167 12.81 13.85 -2.59
N ALA A 168 11.78 14.17 -3.37
CA ALA A 168 11.09 13.20 -4.22
C ALA A 168 12.03 12.43 -5.17
N TYR A 169 11.92 11.10 -5.14
CA TYR A 169 12.59 10.19 -6.05
C TYR A 169 11.63 9.78 -7.18
N ALA A 170 11.90 10.19 -8.42
CA ALA A 170 11.00 9.99 -9.57
C ALA A 170 11.72 9.40 -10.79
N PRO A 171 12.09 8.11 -10.74
CA PRO A 171 12.96 7.48 -11.74
C PRO A 171 12.24 7.07 -13.03
N ASP A 172 10.91 7.07 -13.05
CA ASP A 172 10.09 6.50 -14.12
C ASP A 172 8.86 7.37 -14.44
N ASP A 173 8.23 7.11 -15.57
CA ASP A 173 7.06 7.87 -16.05
C ASP A 173 5.87 7.79 -15.09
N VAL A 174 5.71 6.67 -14.39
CA VAL A 174 4.64 6.50 -13.39
C VAL A 174 4.82 7.49 -12.24
N SER A 175 6.06 7.62 -11.74
CA SER A 175 6.46 8.55 -10.70
C SER A 175 6.31 10.01 -11.14
N ASN A 176 6.68 10.31 -12.39
CA ASN A 176 6.54 11.65 -12.97
C ASN A 176 5.07 12.06 -13.14
N LEU A 177 4.21 11.13 -13.58
CA LEU A 177 2.77 11.35 -13.68
C LEU A 177 2.13 11.54 -12.30
N ALA A 178 2.59 10.79 -11.29
CA ALA A 178 2.13 10.96 -9.91
C ALA A 178 2.47 12.37 -9.38
N ILE A 179 3.71 12.84 -9.55
CA ILE A 179 4.10 14.21 -9.18
C ILE A 179 3.29 15.26 -9.94
N LYS A 180 3.10 15.07 -11.25
CA LYS A 180 2.28 15.96 -12.10
C LYS A 180 0.85 16.10 -11.56
N SER A 181 0.25 15.01 -11.08
CA SER A 181 -1.13 15.02 -10.56
C SER A 181 -1.30 15.80 -9.25
N ILE A 182 -0.22 16.00 -8.50
CA ILE A 182 -0.23 16.70 -7.21
C ILE A 182 -0.15 18.22 -7.40
N ILE A 183 0.48 18.68 -8.49
CA ILE A 183 0.68 20.10 -8.79
C ILE A 183 -0.64 20.75 -9.23
N PRO A 184 -1.24 21.68 -8.45
CA PRO A 184 -2.35 22.47 -8.95
C PRO A 184 -1.82 23.50 -9.95
N GLY A 185 -2.36 23.54 -11.16
CA GLY A 185 -2.27 24.71 -12.06
C GLY A 185 -0.90 24.99 -12.72
N GLY A 186 -0.03 24.00 -12.90
CA GLY A 186 1.23 24.19 -13.64
C GLY A 186 2.38 24.80 -12.83
N ASN A 187 2.39 24.62 -11.51
CA ASN A 187 3.53 25.01 -10.68
C ASN A 187 4.77 24.13 -10.92
N ILE A 188 5.92 24.64 -10.50
CA ILE A 188 7.22 23.96 -10.49
C ILE A 188 7.57 23.50 -9.08
N GLY A 189 8.44 22.51 -8.94
CA GLY A 189 9.03 22.22 -7.64
C GLY A 189 10.30 21.38 -7.68
N TRP A 190 11.13 21.56 -6.65
CA TRP A 190 12.36 20.79 -6.46
C TRP A 190 12.07 19.31 -6.24
N ILE A 191 12.88 18.47 -6.90
CA ILE A 191 12.95 17.01 -6.70
C ILE A 191 14.37 16.60 -6.30
N GLY A 192 14.57 15.33 -5.94
CA GLY A 192 15.84 14.85 -5.39
C GLY A 192 16.99 14.71 -6.38
N LEU A 193 16.78 14.97 -7.68
CA LEU A 193 17.81 14.83 -8.70
C LEU A 193 18.78 16.02 -8.68
N SER A 194 20.08 15.74 -8.55
CA SER A 194 21.17 16.73 -8.53
C SER A 194 22.44 16.22 -9.22
N ARG A 195 23.41 17.10 -9.47
CA ARG A 195 24.58 16.80 -10.31
C ARG A 195 25.88 16.49 -9.53
N ASP A 196 26.53 15.40 -9.98
CA ASP A 196 27.98 15.26 -10.27
C ASP A 196 28.23 14.12 -11.31
N SER A 197 27.28 13.21 -11.49
CA SER A 197 27.01 12.42 -12.70
C SER A 197 25.54 11.99 -12.66
N TRP A 198 24.65 13.00 -12.53
CA TRP A 198 23.22 12.91 -12.21
C TRP A 198 22.84 11.82 -11.21
N LYS A 199 22.57 12.19 -9.96
CA LYS A 199 22.19 11.25 -8.91
C LYS A 199 20.95 11.73 -8.20
N TRP A 200 20.15 10.78 -7.75
CA TRP A 200 19.05 11.05 -6.85
C TRP A 200 19.58 11.30 -5.43
N SER A 201 18.79 11.98 -4.61
CA SER A 201 19.15 12.32 -3.23
C SER A 201 19.37 11.09 -2.34
N ASP A 202 18.82 9.95 -2.74
CA ASP A 202 19.05 8.63 -2.14
C ASP A 202 20.33 7.92 -2.65
N GLN A 203 21.15 8.61 -3.44
CA GLN A 203 22.41 8.16 -4.05
C GLN A 203 22.27 7.19 -5.24
N THR A 204 21.06 6.93 -5.74
CA THR A 204 20.86 6.07 -6.92
C THR A 204 21.13 6.80 -8.23
N THR A 205 21.47 6.05 -9.29
CA THR A 205 21.64 6.58 -10.65
C THR A 205 20.34 6.47 -11.46
N PRO A 206 19.98 7.49 -12.26
CA PRO A 206 18.78 7.46 -13.09
C PRO A 206 18.99 6.55 -14.32
N SER A 207 17.96 5.76 -14.67
CA SER A 207 17.93 4.93 -15.87
C SER A 207 17.59 5.73 -17.13
N THR A 208 16.67 6.70 -17.05
CA THR A 208 16.34 7.65 -18.13
C THR A 208 15.71 8.90 -17.51
N ILE A 209 16.06 10.11 -17.99
CA ILE A 209 15.57 11.38 -17.44
C ILE A 209 14.71 12.10 -18.49
N PRO A 210 13.44 12.44 -18.22
CA PRO A 210 12.57 13.13 -19.17
C PRO A 210 12.80 14.64 -19.19
N TRP A 211 13.94 15.06 -19.74
CA TRP A 211 14.29 16.47 -19.88
C TRP A 211 13.27 17.25 -20.74
N MET A 212 13.10 18.53 -20.42
CA MET A 212 12.49 19.51 -21.31
C MET A 212 13.35 19.69 -22.56
N SER A 213 12.74 20.17 -23.65
CA SER A 213 13.48 20.49 -24.88
C SER A 213 14.57 21.52 -24.57
N GLY A 214 15.81 21.19 -24.90
CA GLY A 214 16.97 22.06 -24.65
C GLY A 214 17.62 21.90 -23.28
N GLN A 215 17.15 20.96 -22.44
CA GLN A 215 17.71 20.67 -21.12
C GLN A 215 18.42 19.31 -21.08
N PRO A 216 19.38 19.09 -20.17
CA PRO A 216 19.94 20.07 -19.24
C PRO A 216 20.92 21.00 -19.96
N ASN A 217 20.81 22.32 -19.76
CA ASN A 217 21.63 23.31 -20.46
C ASN A 217 22.84 23.79 -19.63
N ASN A 218 22.86 23.51 -18.32
CA ASN A 218 23.96 23.87 -17.42
C ASN A 218 24.43 25.33 -17.58
N LEU A 219 23.49 26.26 -17.64
CA LEU A 219 23.76 27.68 -17.83
C LEU A 219 24.77 28.18 -16.79
N LEU A 220 25.75 28.97 -17.23
CA LEU A 220 26.85 29.47 -16.39
C LEU A 220 27.65 28.39 -15.62
N LYS A 221 27.49 27.11 -15.96
CA LYS A 221 28.08 25.96 -15.27
C LYS A 221 27.71 25.87 -13.79
N ASN A 222 26.53 26.33 -13.39
CA ASN A 222 26.09 26.35 -11.99
C ASN A 222 24.68 25.78 -11.74
N GLU A 223 24.09 25.10 -12.72
CA GLU A 223 22.78 24.49 -12.62
C GLU A 223 22.91 23.00 -12.25
N ASN A 224 23.01 22.77 -10.94
CA ASN A 224 23.32 21.46 -10.38
C ASN A 224 22.11 20.77 -9.73
N CYS A 225 20.93 21.38 -9.76
CA CYS A 225 19.73 20.90 -9.10
C CYS A 225 18.54 20.88 -10.06
N VAL A 226 17.64 19.91 -9.92
CA VAL A 226 16.55 19.70 -10.89
C VAL A 226 15.20 20.02 -10.28
N PHE A 227 14.39 20.76 -11.04
CA PHE A 227 12.97 20.91 -10.78
C PHE A 227 12.14 20.16 -11.82
N ILE A 228 10.89 19.87 -11.48
CA ILE A 228 9.92 19.26 -12.38
C ILE A 228 8.76 20.22 -12.62
N GLU A 229 8.30 20.29 -13.87
CA GLU A 229 7.14 21.05 -14.32
C GLU A 229 6.35 20.19 -15.32
N ASN A 230 5.06 19.99 -15.07
CA ASN A 230 4.18 19.25 -15.98
C ASN A 230 4.69 17.84 -16.39
N GLY A 231 5.50 17.20 -15.54
CA GLY A 231 6.11 15.88 -15.80
C GLY A 231 7.41 15.92 -16.61
N LYS A 232 7.98 17.10 -16.87
CA LYS A 232 9.27 17.29 -17.53
C LYS A 232 10.27 17.97 -16.60
N MET A 233 11.55 17.66 -16.77
CA MET A 233 12.61 18.10 -15.87
C MET A 233 13.54 19.14 -16.51
N ALA A 234 14.09 20.04 -15.70
CA ALA A 234 15.11 21.00 -16.11
C ALA A 234 16.09 21.25 -14.96
N ASP A 235 17.37 21.46 -15.27
CA ASP A 235 18.35 21.90 -14.29
C ASP A 235 18.24 23.40 -14.02
N ASN A 236 18.55 23.79 -12.79
CA ASN A 236 18.61 25.17 -12.36
C ASN A 236 19.60 25.30 -11.18
N ARG A 237 19.92 26.55 -10.82
CA ARG A 237 20.80 26.88 -9.70
C ARG A 237 20.17 26.42 -8.40
N CYS A 238 20.93 25.67 -7.60
CA CYS A 238 20.46 25.13 -6.32
C CYS A 238 20.05 26.21 -5.30
N THR A 239 20.47 27.45 -5.50
CA THR A 239 20.15 28.61 -4.65
C THR A 239 18.81 29.26 -4.97
N ASP A 240 18.22 28.97 -6.13
CA ASP A 240 16.93 29.52 -6.50
C ASP A 240 15.82 28.97 -5.60
N LEU A 241 14.75 29.75 -5.42
CA LEU A 241 13.72 29.45 -4.44
C LEU A 241 12.49 28.88 -5.14
N PHE A 242 12.25 27.57 -4.97
CA PHE A 242 11.05 26.90 -5.49
C PHE A 242 10.30 26.15 -4.39
N PRO A 243 8.99 25.94 -4.56
CA PRO A 243 8.26 24.87 -3.88
C PRO A 243 8.98 23.53 -4.03
N PHE A 244 8.65 22.53 -3.22
CA PHE A 244 9.40 21.26 -3.25
C PHE A 244 8.56 20.05 -2.91
N PHE A 245 9.00 18.89 -3.39
CA PHE A 245 8.38 17.60 -3.11
C PHE A 245 9.26 16.78 -2.18
N CYS A 246 8.68 16.30 -1.08
CA CYS A 246 9.30 15.26 -0.27
C CYS A 246 8.80 13.87 -0.69
N GLN A 247 9.68 12.89 -0.67
CA GLN A 247 9.34 11.48 -0.66
C GLN A 247 8.73 11.13 0.70
N SER A 248 7.48 10.67 0.71
CA SER A 248 6.83 10.26 1.96
C SER A 248 7.50 9.04 2.57
N ARG A 249 7.42 8.95 3.89
CA ARG A 249 7.79 7.75 4.63
C ARG A 249 6.76 6.68 4.29
N ILE A 250 7.13 5.75 3.39
CA ILE A 250 6.40 4.50 3.26
C ILE A 250 6.38 3.86 4.66
N LYS A 251 5.23 3.86 5.33
CA LYS A 251 5.04 3.13 6.58
C LYS A 251 5.20 1.65 6.23
N ARG A 252 6.41 1.11 6.43
CA ARG A 252 6.63 -0.32 6.29
C ARG A 252 5.81 -0.99 7.39
N ASN A 253 4.75 -1.70 6.99
CA ASN A 253 3.99 -2.54 7.91
C ASN A 253 4.93 -3.63 8.42
N ARG A 254 5.38 -3.49 9.68
CA ARG A 254 6.24 -4.48 10.31
C ARG A 254 5.37 -5.53 10.98
N LEU A 255 5.16 -6.65 10.32
CA LEU A 255 4.54 -7.81 10.93
C LEU A 255 5.57 -8.60 11.73
N ILE A 256 5.20 -9.01 12.94
CA ILE A 256 6.02 -9.84 13.80
C ILE A 256 5.29 -11.17 13.97
N THR A 257 5.83 -12.21 13.34
CA THR A 257 5.28 -13.56 13.43
C THR A 257 6.17 -14.42 14.31
N ARG A 258 5.56 -15.22 15.18
CA ARG A 258 6.26 -16.28 15.93
C ARG A 258 6.33 -17.54 15.08
N VAL A 259 7.46 -18.21 15.11
CA VAL A 259 7.71 -19.43 14.34
C VAL A 259 8.21 -20.49 15.29
N GLU A 260 7.65 -21.69 15.21
CA GLU A 260 8.13 -22.85 15.94
C GLU A 260 8.97 -23.70 15.00
N VAL A 261 10.17 -24.07 15.44
CA VAL A 261 11.14 -24.78 14.61
C VAL A 261 11.66 -25.97 15.38
N THR A 262 11.47 -27.16 14.83
CA THR A 262 12.03 -28.39 15.39
C THR A 262 13.19 -28.86 14.52
N SER A 263 14.33 -29.09 15.18
CA SER A 263 15.55 -29.57 14.54
C SER A 263 16.42 -30.28 15.57
N ASN A 264 17.21 -31.24 15.11
CA ASN A 264 18.28 -31.88 15.87
C ASN A 264 19.59 -31.07 15.84
N GLN A 265 19.64 -29.97 15.08
CA GLN A 265 20.79 -29.06 14.98
C GLN A 265 20.65 -27.85 15.90
N ASN A 266 21.76 -27.19 16.21
CA ASN A 266 21.75 -25.94 16.96
C ASN A 266 21.14 -24.81 16.12
N LEU A 267 19.92 -24.39 16.44
CA LEU A 267 19.17 -23.35 15.71
C LEU A 267 19.79 -21.94 15.81
N ASN A 268 20.66 -21.71 16.80
CA ASN A 268 21.40 -20.44 16.92
C ASN A 268 22.78 -20.49 16.22
N ASP A 269 23.14 -21.60 15.57
CA ASP A 269 24.30 -21.63 14.68
C ASP A 269 24.06 -20.70 13.47
N PRO A 270 25.01 -19.81 13.11
CA PRO A 270 24.80 -18.84 12.04
C PRO A 270 24.37 -19.45 10.70
N ALA A 271 24.96 -20.59 10.29
CA ALA A 271 24.64 -21.22 9.01
C ALA A 271 23.25 -21.89 9.04
N VAL A 272 22.89 -22.50 10.17
CA VAL A 272 21.56 -23.09 10.37
C VAL A 272 20.49 -22.00 10.40
N ASN A 273 20.78 -20.89 11.08
CA ASN A 273 19.89 -19.74 11.24
C ASN A 273 19.57 -19.05 9.90
N GLU A 274 20.59 -18.91 9.04
CA GLU A 274 20.45 -18.37 7.68
C GLU A 274 19.63 -19.30 6.77
N LEU A 275 19.88 -20.62 6.83
CA LEU A 275 19.11 -21.61 6.07
C LEU A 275 17.62 -21.62 6.45
N ILE A 276 17.31 -21.47 7.74
CA ILE A 276 15.92 -21.38 8.21
C ILE A 276 15.27 -20.10 7.69
N LEU A 277 15.98 -18.98 7.69
CA LEU A 277 15.45 -17.70 7.21
C LEU A 277 15.13 -17.75 5.72
N ASP A 278 16.01 -18.32 4.90
CA ASP A 278 15.79 -18.53 3.46
C ASP A 278 14.57 -19.44 3.20
N THR A 279 14.44 -20.51 3.99
CA THR A 279 13.28 -21.41 3.92
C THR A 279 11.97 -20.69 4.27
N ILE A 280 11.97 -19.83 5.29
CA ILE A 280 10.80 -19.02 5.67
C ILE A 280 10.46 -18.04 4.53
N GLU A 281 11.46 -17.35 4.00
CA GLU A 281 11.27 -16.36 2.95
C GLU A 281 10.68 -16.99 1.69
N LYS A 282 11.21 -18.14 1.25
CA LYS A 282 10.67 -18.90 0.11
C LYS A 282 9.21 -19.28 0.33
N LYS A 283 8.86 -19.84 1.50
CA LYS A 283 7.47 -20.22 1.82
C LYS A 283 6.53 -19.02 1.89
N LEU A 284 7.01 -17.87 2.36
CA LEU A 284 6.21 -16.64 2.39
C LEU A 284 5.98 -16.10 0.97
N ARG A 285 6.98 -16.17 0.09
CA ARG A 285 6.86 -15.80 -1.34
C ARG A 285 5.85 -16.68 -2.08
N GLU A 286 5.89 -18.00 -1.85
CA GLU A 286 4.88 -18.94 -2.36
C GLU A 286 3.45 -18.59 -1.89
N ARG A 287 3.32 -17.87 -0.76
CA ARG A 287 2.06 -17.42 -0.17
C ARG A 287 1.75 -15.94 -0.44
N GLY A 288 2.45 -15.31 -1.38
CA GLY A 288 2.14 -13.96 -1.86
C GLY A 288 2.96 -12.82 -1.26
N LEU A 289 4.05 -13.09 -0.53
CA LEU A 289 4.98 -12.04 -0.11
C LEU A 289 5.61 -11.34 -1.34
N GLN A 290 5.53 -10.01 -1.41
CA GLN A 290 6.02 -9.22 -2.53
C GLN A 290 7.55 -9.20 -2.64
N GLU A 291 8.07 -9.02 -3.86
CA GLU A 291 9.51 -9.07 -4.13
C GLU A 291 10.35 -8.06 -3.36
N ASN A 292 9.79 -6.89 -3.05
CA ASN A 292 10.43 -5.81 -2.31
C ASN A 292 10.36 -5.96 -0.78
N SER A 293 9.83 -7.08 -0.27
CA SER A 293 9.72 -7.36 1.16
C SER A 293 11.00 -7.98 1.71
N THR A 294 11.39 -7.61 2.94
CA THR A 294 12.56 -8.14 3.63
C THR A 294 12.16 -8.95 4.85
N VAL A 295 12.69 -10.17 5.00
CA VAL A 295 12.51 -11.02 6.19
C VAL A 295 13.78 -10.99 7.03
N ALA A 296 13.67 -10.80 8.34
CA ALA A 296 14.82 -10.77 9.24
C ALA A 296 14.48 -11.31 10.62
N TRP A 297 15.47 -11.92 11.27
CA TRP A 297 15.33 -12.35 12.66
C TRP A 297 15.28 -11.16 13.62
N ARG A 298 14.37 -11.26 14.60
CA ARG A 298 14.48 -10.44 15.80
C ARG A 298 15.51 -11.08 16.72
N LYS A 299 16.71 -10.51 16.75
CA LYS A 299 17.76 -10.89 17.70
C LYS A 299 17.47 -10.29 19.07
N LYS A 300 17.78 -11.05 20.11
CA LYS A 300 17.84 -10.59 21.49
C LYS A 300 19.10 -9.75 21.75
N PRO A 301 19.18 -9.04 22.88
CA PRO A 301 20.39 -8.30 23.27
C PRO A 301 21.66 -9.17 23.34
N ASP A 302 21.50 -10.47 23.65
CA ASP A 302 22.58 -11.46 23.70
C ASP A 302 22.94 -12.05 22.32
N GLY A 303 22.28 -11.59 21.25
CA GLY A 303 22.50 -12.05 19.88
C GLY A 303 21.74 -13.32 19.49
N THR A 304 21.06 -13.98 20.43
CA THR A 304 20.30 -15.22 20.15
C THR A 304 18.96 -14.93 19.48
N VAL A 305 18.46 -15.92 18.73
CA VAL A 305 17.16 -15.88 18.03
C VAL A 305 16.20 -16.89 18.63
N PHE A 306 16.66 -18.12 18.87
CA PHE A 306 15.84 -19.24 19.34
C PHE A 306 16.04 -19.52 20.83
N ASN A 307 14.94 -19.74 21.56
CA ASN A 307 14.97 -20.16 22.96
C ASN A 307 14.66 -21.64 23.08
N ARG A 308 15.59 -22.42 23.65
CA ARG A 308 15.32 -23.82 23.93
C ARG A 308 14.17 -23.94 24.94
N GLU A 309 13.06 -24.57 24.54
CA GLU A 309 12.00 -24.95 25.47
C GLU A 309 12.49 -26.19 26.24
N ARG A 310 12.56 -26.11 27.57
CA ARG A 310 12.85 -27.31 28.40
C ARG A 310 11.54 -28.02 28.66
N THR A 311 11.35 -29.21 28.11
CA THR A 311 10.22 -30.07 28.47
C THR A 311 10.50 -30.80 29.79
N SER A 312 9.46 -31.00 30.59
CA SER A 312 9.50 -31.65 31.92
C SER A 312 10.04 -33.09 31.95
N ASN A 313 10.32 -33.71 30.80
CA ASN A 313 10.93 -35.03 30.70
C ASN A 313 12.48 -35.03 30.73
N ASP A 314 13.14 -33.87 30.70
CA ASP A 314 14.62 -33.76 30.77
C ASP A 314 15.22 -34.17 32.12
N TYR A 315 14.40 -34.42 33.15
CA TYR A 315 14.88 -34.92 34.44
C TYR A 315 15.05 -36.44 34.50
N ASN A 316 14.51 -37.22 33.54
CA ASN A 316 14.42 -38.67 33.75
C ASN A 316 14.66 -39.60 32.56
N ASN A 317 15.06 -39.17 31.35
CA ASN A 317 15.56 -40.12 30.35
C ASN A 317 16.42 -39.49 29.24
N ASN A 318 17.52 -40.17 28.88
CA ASN A 318 18.37 -39.90 27.71
C ASN A 318 17.60 -40.14 26.39
N SER A 319 16.72 -39.23 26.00
CA SER A 319 16.06 -39.25 24.68
C SER A 319 16.12 -37.86 24.03
N ASN A 320 16.79 -37.79 22.87
CA ASN A 320 16.98 -36.59 22.06
C ASN A 320 15.74 -36.30 21.20
N ASP A 321 14.66 -35.78 21.80
CA ASP A 321 13.54 -35.24 21.02
C ASP A 321 13.28 -33.78 21.41
N TYR A 322 13.30 -32.88 20.42
CA TYR A 322 13.46 -31.44 20.62
C TYR A 322 12.24 -30.66 20.13
N ASN A 323 11.51 -30.02 21.06
CA ASN A 323 10.55 -28.96 20.74
C ASN A 323 11.13 -27.61 21.20
N VAL A 324 11.18 -26.64 20.29
CA VAL A 324 11.76 -25.30 20.52
C VAL A 324 10.80 -24.23 19.99
N LYS A 325 10.29 -23.36 20.89
CA LYS A 325 9.38 -22.25 20.58
C LYS A 325 10.10 -20.89 20.55
N CYS A 326 9.69 -20.02 19.62
CA CYS A 326 10.06 -18.60 19.57
C CYS A 326 8.88 -17.66 19.77
#